data_AF-M6R844-F1
#
_entry.id   AF-M6R844-F1
#
_cell.length_a   1.000
_cell.length_b   1.000
_cell.length_c   1.000
_cell.angle_alpha   90.00
_cell.angle_beta   90.00
_cell.angle_gamma   90.00
#
_symmetry.space_group_name_H-M   'P 1'
#
loop_
_entity.id
_entity.type
_entity.pdbx_description
1 polymer ?
#
loop_
_entity_poly.entity_id
_entity_poly.type
_entity_poly.pdbx_seq_one_letter_code
_entity_poly.pdbx_strand_id
1 'polypeptide(L)'
;MYPNSSFCSSEEKKQPPRQEYQPNSDIRTFEVGMIKEGDKRIKAEAVLGTPSVELNTQDGAVLEWYLVSTDYQKNSYKTLAERPATVTEDTKFIKLMIDKKGVIKKMEYKL
;
A
#
# COMPACT_ATOMS: atom_id res chain seq x y z
N MET A 1 -33.96 -40.83 30.38
CA MET A 1 -32.73 -40.13 30.81
C MET A 1 -32.14 -39.46 29.57
N TYR A 2 -32.22 -38.14 29.47
CA TYR A 2 -31.41 -37.32 28.56
C TYR A 2 -30.26 -36.70 29.38
N PRO A 3 -29.12 -36.37 28.77
CA PRO A 3 -28.89 -34.98 28.34
C PRO A 3 -28.43 -34.91 26.87
N ASN A 4 -28.97 -34.01 26.05
CA ASN A 4 -28.67 -32.58 25.94
C ASN A 4 -27.25 -32.25 25.43
N SER A 5 -27.23 -31.76 24.17
CA SER A 5 -26.53 -30.57 23.68
C SER A 5 -25.03 -30.40 23.94
N SER A 6 -24.26 -30.28 22.85
CA SER A 6 -23.52 -29.05 22.54
C SER A 6 -22.96 -29.19 21.12
N PHE A 7 -23.52 -28.50 20.11
CA PHE A 7 -22.94 -27.25 19.58
C PHE A 7 -21.49 -27.00 20.06
N CYS A 8 -20.52 -27.18 19.16
CA CYS A 8 -19.22 -26.53 19.27
C CYS A 8 -18.95 -25.83 17.94
N SER A 9 -19.45 -24.60 17.86
CA SER A 9 -19.11 -23.62 16.84
C SER A 9 -17.63 -23.27 16.92
N SER A 10 -17.07 -22.93 15.75
CA SER A 10 -15.92 -22.02 15.57
C SER A 10 -14.59 -22.54 16.17
N GLU A 11 -13.51 -22.64 15.42
CA GLU A 11 -12.87 -21.50 14.78
C GLU A 11 -12.40 -21.89 13.37
N GLU A 12 -13.07 -21.37 12.33
CA GLU A 12 -12.29 -20.87 11.21
C GLU A 12 -11.43 -19.77 11.82
N LYS A 13 -10.17 -20.09 12.15
CA LYS A 13 -9.14 -19.06 12.22
C LYS A 13 -9.23 -18.39 10.86
N LYS A 14 -9.87 -17.22 10.81
CA LYS A 14 -9.68 -16.26 9.74
C LYS A 14 -8.17 -16.12 9.66
N GLN A 15 -7.55 -16.87 8.76
CA GLN A 15 -6.23 -16.51 8.29
C GLN A 15 -6.38 -15.04 7.97
N PRO A 16 -5.55 -14.15 8.56
CA PRO A 16 -5.58 -12.76 8.13
C PRO A 16 -5.53 -12.82 6.60
N PRO A 17 -6.42 -12.08 5.91
CA PRO A 17 -6.54 -12.16 4.45
C PRO A 17 -5.12 -12.17 3.90
N ARG A 18 -4.77 -13.21 3.13
CA ARG A 18 -3.39 -13.42 2.68
C ARG A 18 -2.93 -12.09 2.12
N GLN A 19 -1.93 -11.51 2.75
CA GLN A 19 -1.49 -10.17 2.41
C GLN A 19 -0.85 -10.27 1.03
N GLU A 20 -1.60 -9.87 0.00
CA GLU A 20 -1.15 -9.98 -1.38
C GLU A 20 -0.17 -8.85 -1.67
N TYR A 21 0.95 -9.21 -2.29
CA TYR A 21 2.00 -8.27 -2.66
C TYR A 21 1.98 -8.06 -4.16
N GLN A 22 2.27 -6.83 -4.57
CA GLN A 22 2.48 -6.55 -5.98
C GLN A 22 3.82 -7.13 -6.45
N PRO A 23 3.94 -7.51 -7.73
CA PRO A 23 5.21 -7.88 -8.31
C PRO A 23 6.05 -6.61 -8.55
N ASN A 24 6.91 -6.24 -7.59
CA ASN A 24 7.76 -5.05 -7.66
C ASN A 24 9.22 -5.32 -7.27
N SER A 25 10.13 -4.45 -7.73
CA SER A 25 11.50 -4.41 -7.22
C SER A 25 11.49 -3.95 -5.76
N ASP A 26 12.39 -4.48 -4.93
CA ASP A 26 12.43 -4.16 -3.52
C ASP A 26 13.24 -2.88 -3.21
N ILE A 27 13.62 -2.12 -4.25
CA ILE A 27 14.49 -0.94 -4.19
C ILE A 27 13.67 0.37 -4.09
N ARG A 28 12.64 0.37 -3.24
CA ARG A 28 11.66 1.48 -3.14
C ARG A 28 12.28 2.83 -2.81
N THR A 29 13.38 2.86 -2.06
CA THR A 29 14.09 4.11 -1.73
C THR A 29 14.65 4.79 -2.99
N PHE A 30 15.17 4.01 -3.94
CA PHE A 30 15.70 4.54 -5.19
C PHE A 30 14.57 4.99 -6.12
N GLU A 31 13.54 4.17 -6.25
CA GLU A 31 12.37 4.44 -7.10
C GLU A 31 11.65 5.74 -6.69
N VAL A 32 11.47 5.98 -5.39
CA VAL A 32 10.92 7.26 -4.89
C VAL A 32 11.81 8.44 -5.28
N GLY A 33 13.13 8.27 -5.32
CA GLY A 33 14.06 9.31 -5.77
C GLY A 33 13.97 9.66 -7.26
N MET A 34 13.31 8.83 -8.08
CA MET A 34 13.14 9.07 -9.51
C MET A 34 11.94 9.96 -9.85
N ILE A 35 11.05 10.19 -8.89
CA ILE A 35 9.84 11.02 -9.03
C ILE A 35 9.94 12.28 -8.17
N LYS A 36 9.29 13.35 -8.62
CA LYS A 36 9.25 14.63 -7.89
C LYS A 36 7.98 15.41 -8.13
N GLU A 37 7.71 16.39 -7.28
CA GLU A 37 6.67 17.37 -7.52
C GLU A 37 6.86 18.06 -8.89
N GLY A 38 5.75 18.26 -9.61
CA GLY A 38 5.74 18.73 -10.99
C GLY A 38 5.79 17.63 -12.05
N ASP A 39 6.18 16.40 -11.71
CA ASP A 39 6.10 15.27 -12.64
C ASP A 39 4.64 14.86 -12.90
N LYS A 40 4.42 14.11 -13.99
CA LYS A 40 3.11 13.55 -14.33
C LYS A 40 2.85 12.25 -13.57
N ARG A 41 1.58 12.01 -13.20
CA ARG A 41 1.07 10.76 -12.61
C ARG A 41 1.59 9.52 -13.34
N ILE A 42 1.56 9.54 -14.68
CA ILE A 42 1.97 8.40 -15.50
C ILE A 42 3.43 7.98 -15.27
N LYS A 43 4.32 8.94 -14.95
CA LYS A 43 5.71 8.66 -14.60
C LYS A 43 5.78 7.98 -13.24
N ALA A 44 5.00 8.45 -12.27
CA ALA A 44 4.95 7.82 -10.95
C ALA A 44 4.46 6.39 -11.01
N GLU A 45 3.40 6.10 -11.77
CA GLU A 45 2.89 4.74 -11.93
C GLU A 45 3.87 3.83 -12.69
N ALA A 46 4.60 4.36 -13.67
CA ALA A 46 5.65 3.60 -14.36
C ALA A 46 6.83 3.23 -13.44
N VAL A 47 7.14 4.07 -12.45
CA VAL A 47 8.26 3.87 -11.52
C VAL A 47 7.82 3.06 -10.28
N LEU A 48 6.69 3.39 -9.68
CA LEU A 48 6.22 2.80 -8.43
C LEU A 48 5.30 1.59 -8.64
N GLY A 49 4.74 1.43 -9.84
CA GLY A 49 3.70 0.46 -10.14
C GLY A 49 2.31 0.96 -9.73
N THR A 50 1.36 0.04 -9.65
CA THR A 50 -0.03 0.34 -9.27
C THR A 50 -0.13 0.77 -7.80
N PRO A 51 -0.88 1.81 -7.44
CA PRO A 51 -1.06 2.16 -6.03
C PRO A 51 -1.89 1.11 -5.29
N SER A 52 -1.64 0.96 -3.99
CA SER A 52 -2.49 0.16 -3.10
C SER A 52 -3.86 0.81 -2.87
N VAL A 53 -3.92 2.15 -2.97
CA VAL A 53 -5.14 2.95 -2.86
C VAL A 53 -5.10 4.07 -3.90
N GLU A 54 -6.20 4.19 -4.64
CA GLU A 54 -6.48 5.35 -5.47
C GLU A 54 -7.80 5.98 -5.03
N LEU A 55 -7.73 7.23 -4.58
CA LEU A 55 -8.90 8.04 -4.23
C LEU A 55 -9.03 9.19 -5.22
N ASN A 56 -10.09 9.17 -6.01
CA ASN A 56 -10.44 10.29 -6.88
C ASN A 56 -11.23 11.34 -6.09
N THR A 57 -10.80 12.59 -6.18
CA THR A 57 -11.38 13.73 -5.47
C THR A 57 -11.83 14.79 -6.46
N GLN A 58 -12.58 15.78 -5.99
CA GLN A 58 -12.92 16.93 -6.83
C GLN A 58 -11.69 17.73 -7.27
N ASP A 59 -10.54 17.60 -6.62
CA ASP A 59 -9.32 18.38 -6.90
C ASP A 59 -8.23 17.60 -7.65
N GLY A 60 -8.49 16.34 -7.98
CA GLY A 60 -7.57 15.43 -8.65
C GLY A 60 -7.62 14.06 -8.00
N ALA A 61 -6.47 13.48 -7.65
CA ALA A 61 -6.40 12.15 -7.06
C ALA A 61 -5.37 12.06 -5.92
N VAL A 62 -5.59 11.15 -4.99
CA VAL A 62 -4.62 10.74 -3.97
C VAL A 62 -4.25 9.29 -4.25
N LEU A 63 -2.96 9.04 -4.43
CA LEU A 63 -2.41 7.71 -4.68
C LEU A 63 -1.54 7.31 -3.48
N GLU A 64 -1.78 6.13 -2.92
CA GLU A 64 -0.98 5.61 -1.80
C GLU A 64 -0.45 4.20 -2.12
N TRP A 65 0.84 4.00 -1.91
CA TRP A 65 1.49 2.69 -1.92
C TRP A 65 1.85 2.36 -0.48
N TYR A 66 1.27 1.29 0.07
CA TYR A 66 1.63 0.77 1.38
C TYR A 66 2.70 -0.29 1.23
N LEU A 67 3.67 -0.27 2.14
CA LEU A 67 4.90 -1.04 2.03
C LEU A 67 5.13 -1.86 3.30
N VAL A 68 5.71 -3.04 3.13
CA VAL A 68 6.20 -3.89 4.22
C VAL A 68 7.69 -4.14 4.02
N SER A 69 8.48 -3.90 5.08
CA SER A 69 9.91 -4.18 5.06
C SER A 69 10.16 -5.67 4.88
N THR A 70 11.15 -6.02 4.06
CA THR A 70 11.61 -7.40 3.92
C THR A 70 12.98 -7.60 4.58
N ASP A 71 13.35 -8.85 4.79
CA ASP A 71 14.63 -9.29 5.33
C ASP A 71 15.71 -9.51 4.26
N TYR A 72 15.40 -9.31 2.98
CA TYR A 72 16.33 -9.58 1.88
C TYR A 72 17.55 -8.66 1.87
N GLN A 73 17.33 -7.36 2.08
CA GLN A 73 18.39 -6.36 2.20
C GLN A 73 17.92 -5.16 3.05
N LYS A 74 18.86 -4.35 3.53
CA LYS A 74 18.53 -3.12 4.26
C LYS A 74 17.71 -2.19 3.37
N ASN A 75 16.64 -1.61 3.91
CA ASN A 75 15.70 -0.75 3.18
C ASN A 75 15.02 -1.45 1.98
N SER A 76 14.79 -2.76 2.10
CA SER A 76 14.00 -3.56 1.15
C SER A 76 12.53 -3.50 1.51
N TYR A 77 11.65 -3.25 0.52
CA TYR A 77 10.22 -3.18 0.77
C TYR A 77 9.39 -3.85 -0.34
N LYS A 78 8.33 -4.56 0.05
CA LYS A 78 7.29 -5.05 -0.86
C LYS A 78 6.06 -4.17 -0.78
N THR A 79 5.42 -3.95 -1.92
CA THR A 79 4.17 -3.18 -1.98
C THR A 79 2.98 -4.08 -1.72
N LEU A 80 2.09 -3.63 -0.86
CA LEU A 80 0.81 -4.26 -0.61
C LEU A 80 -0.12 -4.01 -1.78
N ALA A 81 -0.83 -5.05 -2.24
CA ALA A 81 -1.86 -4.91 -3.27
C ALA A 81 -2.98 -3.98 -2.81
N GLU A 82 -3.30 -3.99 -1.51
CA GLU A 82 -4.36 -3.21 -0.90
C GLU A 82 -3.87 -2.46 0.34
N ARG A 83 -4.71 -1.53 0.83
CA ARG A 83 -4.47 -0.86 2.11
C ARG A 83 -4.40 -1.88 3.25
N PRO A 84 -3.42 -1.80 4.17
CA PRO A 84 -3.38 -2.68 5.33
C PRO A 84 -4.58 -2.40 6.25
N ALA A 85 -5.06 -3.44 6.93
CA ALA A 85 -6.20 -3.35 7.84
C ALA A 85 -5.96 -2.38 9.01
N THR A 86 -4.70 -2.14 9.38
CA THR A 86 -4.32 -1.20 10.42
C THR A 86 -3.17 -0.33 9.91
N VAL A 87 -3.33 0.99 10.03
CA VAL A 87 -2.28 1.96 9.74
C VAL A 87 -1.80 2.54 11.07
N THR A 88 -0.56 2.24 11.42
CA THR A 88 0.14 2.73 12.61
C THR A 88 1.19 3.76 12.21
N GLU A 89 1.80 4.42 13.20
CA GLU A 89 2.88 5.39 12.94
C GLU A 89 4.04 4.77 12.15
N ASP A 90 4.35 3.49 12.38
CA ASP A 90 5.46 2.78 11.72
C ASP A 90 5.11 2.19 10.36
N THR A 91 3.87 2.37 9.91
CA THR A 91 3.46 1.93 8.57
C THR A 91 4.28 2.66 7.52
N LYS A 92 4.87 1.88 6.61
CA LYS A 92 5.67 2.41 5.52
C LYS A 92 4.77 2.71 4.34
N PHE A 93 4.93 3.89 3.76
CA PHE A 93 4.08 4.34 2.66
C PHE A 93 4.77 5.35 1.76
N ILE A 94 4.23 5.45 0.55
CA ILE A 94 4.47 6.55 -0.39
C ILE A 94 3.10 7.11 -0.75
N LYS A 95 2.93 8.42 -0.64
CA LYS A 95 1.68 9.13 -0.91
C LYS A 95 1.92 10.28 -1.87
N LEU A 96 1.12 10.31 -2.93
CA LEU A 96 1.14 11.36 -3.94
C LEU A 96 -0.21 12.05 -4.01
N MET A 97 -0.20 13.37 -3.98
CA MET A 97 -1.37 14.19 -4.30
C MET A 97 -1.23 14.70 -5.73
N ILE A 98 -2.17 14.31 -6.58
CA ILE A 98 -2.22 14.60 -8.00
C ILE A 98 -3.29 15.64 -8.25
N ASP A 99 -3.00 16.67 -9.04
CA ASP A 99 -4.02 17.65 -9.46
C ASP A 99 -4.90 17.14 -10.61
N LYS A 100 -5.94 17.92 -10.94
CA LYS A 100 -6.84 17.68 -12.10
C LYS A 100 -6.12 17.50 -13.45
N LYS A 101 -4.89 18.00 -13.59
CA LYS A 101 -4.08 17.91 -14.83
C LYS A 101 -3.14 16.71 -14.81
N GLY A 102 -3.25 15.84 -13.80
CA GLY A 102 -2.41 14.67 -13.63
C GLY A 102 -1.00 15.01 -13.19
N VAL A 103 -0.76 16.13 -12.50
CA VAL A 103 0.55 16.58 -12.02
C VAL A 103 0.69 16.34 -10.53
N ILE A 104 1.84 15.80 -10.09
CA ILE A 104 2.18 15.62 -8.68
C ILE A 104 2.34 17.00 -8.03
N LYS A 105 1.46 17.33 -7.09
CA LYS A 105 1.49 18.58 -6.31
C LYS A 105 2.24 18.45 -5.02
N LYS A 106 2.15 17.28 -4.38
CA LYS A 106 2.77 17.03 -3.10
C LYS A 106 3.12 15.55 -3.00
N MET A 107 4.28 15.28 -2.39
CA MET A 107 4.76 13.95 -2.10
C MET A 107 5.09 13.80 -0.61
N GLU A 108 4.61 12.72 -0.01
CA GLU A 108 4.85 12.36 1.39
C GLU A 108 5.23 10.88 1.46
N TYR A 109 6.27 10.53 2.20
CA TYR A 109 6.65 9.13 2.34
C TYR A 109 7.35 8.84 3.68
N LYS A 110 7.16 7.62 4.18
CA LYS A 110 7.91 7.02 5.29
C LYS A 110 8.37 5.64 4.83
N LEU A 111 9.69 5.49 4.64
CA LEU A 111 10.33 4.21 4.29
C LEU A 111 11.05 3.65 5.51
#